data_AF-C5D0R9-F1
#
_entry.id   AF-C5D0R9-F1
#
_cell.length_a   1.000
_cell.length_b   1.000
_cell.length_c   1.000
_cell.angle_alpha   90.00
_cell.angle_beta   90.00
_cell.angle_gamma   90.00
#
_symmetry.space_group_name_H-M   'P 1'
#
loop_
_entity.id
_entity.type
_entity.pdbx_description
1 polymer ?
#
loop_
_entity_poly.entity_id
_entity_poly.type
_entity_poly.pdbx_seq_one_letter_code
_entity_poly.pdbx_strand_id
1 'polypeptide(L)'
;MSQQQDLLRDAMRRLNLTRDAFSERLGVRRRALDTWLLPSDSSESRAMPEMVGKFVAEILQREALDTGAGPVGTGQRPLAQRIAAEGKPQLLSVAQFDRGSLEDLFHVADVMQPIARRQKVTRILEGAVLGSLFFEASTRTRVSFGAAFCRLGGTVCDTTGFTFSSMAKGESIYDTSRVMSGYVDALVVRHPEQGSVAEFARATNIPVINAGDGPGEHPSQAILDLYTIQREFSRMGKLVDGTHVAMVGDLKYGRTVHSLIRLLALYRGLKFTLIAPPSLEMPAYLVELVARNGHVVEQTSSLAQGLRGADVVYATRVQKERFANGETLEGYTPEFQVCKALVDAACKPDTILMHPLPRDGRPGANDLSVDLNHDPRLAIFRQTDNGIPVRMAIFAVLMGVEQQVARSMRDASWRSPAHIGPDDADFDGLD
;
A
#
# COMPACT_ATOMS: atom_id res chain seq x y z
N MET A 1 22.64 8.13 7.92
CA MET A 1 22.06 9.27 7.18
C MET A 1 22.13 10.50 8.05
N SER A 2 22.48 11.66 7.48
CA SER A 2 22.55 12.90 8.27
C SER A 2 21.16 13.50 8.41
N GLN A 3 20.85 14.07 9.58
CA GLN A 3 19.56 14.66 9.95
C GLN A 3 18.99 15.64 8.89
N GLN A 4 19.85 16.26 8.06
CA GLN A 4 19.44 17.16 6.98
C GLN A 4 18.80 16.44 5.77
N GLN A 5 19.26 15.23 5.42
CA GLN A 5 18.76 14.50 4.25
C GLN A 5 17.32 14.06 4.48
N ASP A 6 17.06 13.52 5.67
CA ASP A 6 15.73 13.09 6.08
C ASP A 6 14.76 14.28 6.12
N LEU A 7 15.20 15.41 6.68
CA LEU A 7 14.42 16.65 6.72
C LEU A 7 14.05 17.13 5.31
N LEU A 8 15.02 17.19 4.39
CA LEU A 8 14.78 17.68 3.02
C LEU A 8 13.90 16.72 2.21
N ARG A 9 14.08 15.40 2.36
CA ARG A 9 13.24 14.40 1.69
C ARG A 9 11.82 14.39 2.24
N ASP A 10 11.66 14.45 3.56
CA ASP A 10 10.34 14.57 4.19
C ASP A 10 9.64 15.87 3.76
N ALA A 11 10.39 16.97 3.70
CA ALA A 11 9.84 18.26 3.25
C ALA A 11 9.34 18.18 1.80
N MET A 12 10.18 17.73 0.86
CA MET A 12 9.78 17.56 -0.55
C MET A 12 8.57 16.64 -0.70
N ARG A 13 8.49 15.59 0.12
CA ARG A 13 7.38 14.64 0.12
C ARG A 13 6.08 15.29 0.63
N ARG A 14 6.11 15.94 1.80
CA ARG A 14 4.93 16.60 2.40
C ARG A 14 4.40 17.72 1.51
N LEU A 15 5.32 18.52 0.97
CA LEU A 15 5.00 19.61 0.05
C LEU A 15 4.61 19.12 -1.34
N ASN A 16 4.82 17.82 -1.63
CA ASN A 16 4.64 17.23 -2.94
C ASN A 16 5.33 18.06 -4.04
N LEU A 17 6.62 18.36 -3.83
CA LEU A 17 7.45 19.16 -4.74
C LEU A 17 8.60 18.33 -5.29
N THR A 18 8.90 18.54 -6.57
CA THR A 18 10.13 18.03 -7.20
C THR A 18 11.36 18.76 -6.62
N ARG A 19 12.56 18.21 -6.82
CA ARG A 19 13.81 18.89 -6.39
C ARG A 19 13.96 20.28 -6.99
N ASP A 20 13.55 20.46 -8.24
CA ASP A 20 13.60 21.74 -8.94
C ASP A 20 12.68 22.76 -8.27
N ALA A 21 11.39 22.43 -8.15
CA ALA A 21 10.39 23.30 -7.53
C ALA A 21 10.70 23.57 -6.05
N PHE A 22 11.25 22.58 -5.35
CA PHE A 22 11.67 22.76 -3.97
C PHE A 22 12.90 23.67 -3.85
N SER A 23 13.90 23.53 -4.73
CA SER A 23 15.06 24.43 -4.75
C SER A 23 14.66 25.88 -5.06
N GLU A 24 13.72 26.08 -5.97
CA GLU A 24 13.14 27.39 -6.27
C GLU A 24 12.39 27.96 -5.07
N ARG A 25 11.55 27.15 -4.40
CA ARG A 25 10.82 27.54 -3.19
C ARG A 25 11.76 27.89 -2.03
N LEU A 26 12.92 27.24 -1.93
CA LEU A 26 13.96 27.57 -0.96
C LEU A 26 14.81 28.79 -1.38
N GLY A 27 14.69 29.27 -2.61
CA GLY A 27 15.51 30.35 -3.16
C GLY A 27 16.97 29.95 -3.37
N VAL A 28 17.25 28.67 -3.61
CA VAL A 28 18.61 28.13 -3.76
C VAL A 28 18.81 27.45 -5.11
N ARG A 29 20.05 27.38 -5.58
CA ARG A 29 20.35 26.65 -6.82
C ARG A 29 20.11 25.14 -6.60
N ARG A 30 19.50 24.46 -7.58
CA ARG A 30 19.31 22.99 -7.58
C ARG A 30 20.58 22.22 -7.17
N ARG A 31 21.74 22.62 -7.70
CA ARG A 31 23.04 22.00 -7.37
C ARG A 31 23.36 22.05 -5.87
N ALA A 32 22.99 23.12 -5.17
CA ALA A 32 23.20 23.23 -3.72
C ALA A 32 22.29 22.25 -2.96
N LEU A 33 21.01 22.17 -3.34
CA LEU A 33 20.08 21.18 -2.77
C LEU A 33 20.58 19.75 -3.00
N ASP A 34 21.08 19.44 -4.20
CA ASP A 34 21.63 18.12 -4.52
C ASP A 34 22.83 17.79 -3.61
N THR A 35 23.73 18.74 -3.31
CA THR A 35 24.85 18.49 -2.38
C THR A 35 24.42 18.21 -0.94
N TRP A 36 23.25 18.69 -0.51
CA TRP A 36 22.72 18.41 0.84
C TRP A 36 22.02 17.05 0.93
N LEU A 37 21.54 16.54 -0.21
CA LEU A 37 20.87 15.25 -0.35
C LEU A 37 21.86 14.07 -0.54
N LEU A 38 23.15 14.36 -0.76
CA LEU A 38 24.20 13.35 -0.90
C LEU A 38 24.59 12.73 0.46
N PRO A 39 24.92 11.43 0.50
CA PRO A 39 25.49 10.74 1.67
C PRO A 39 26.66 11.51 2.31
N SER A 40 26.82 11.43 3.64
CA SER A 40 27.81 12.21 4.38
C SER A 40 29.26 11.84 4.07
N ASP A 41 29.48 10.65 3.54
CA ASP A 41 30.74 10.08 3.05
C ASP A 41 31.07 10.49 1.60
N SER A 42 30.15 11.14 0.89
CA SER A 42 30.42 11.70 -0.44
C SER A 42 31.32 12.93 -0.35
N SER A 43 32.36 12.98 -1.19
CA SER A 43 33.29 14.13 -1.30
C SER A 43 32.60 15.45 -1.73
N GLU A 44 31.46 15.32 -2.41
CA GLU A 44 30.64 16.45 -2.85
C GLU A 44 29.55 16.84 -1.84
N SER A 45 29.41 16.08 -0.75
CA SER A 45 28.45 16.39 0.31
C SER A 45 28.78 17.73 0.97
N ARG A 46 27.75 18.52 1.23
CA ARG A 46 27.85 19.81 1.92
C ARG A 46 26.83 19.88 3.04
N ALA A 47 27.19 20.58 4.12
CA ALA A 47 26.25 20.89 5.18
C ALA A 47 25.25 21.94 4.68
N MET A 48 23.97 21.69 4.92
CA MET A 48 22.90 22.65 4.68
C MET A 48 23.04 23.80 5.69
N PRO A 49 23.00 25.07 5.26
CA PRO A 49 23.01 26.20 6.18
C PRO A 49 21.84 26.15 7.17
N GLU A 50 22.07 26.46 8.45
CA GLU A 50 21.02 26.42 9.49
C GLU A 50 19.78 27.25 9.13
N MET A 51 19.98 28.39 8.45
CA MET A 51 18.87 29.25 8.01
C MET A 51 17.94 28.54 7.03
N VAL A 52 18.49 27.72 6.13
CA VAL A 52 17.70 26.91 5.20
C VAL A 52 16.94 25.83 5.97
N GLY A 53 17.57 25.18 6.96
CA GLY A 53 16.89 24.21 7.82
C GLY A 53 15.71 24.81 8.60
N LYS A 54 15.88 26.01 9.16
CA LYS A 54 14.79 26.76 9.81
C LYS A 54 13.68 27.12 8.83
N PHE A 55 14.05 27.55 7.62
CA PHE A 55 13.09 27.91 6.58
C PHE A 55 12.30 26.70 6.07
N VAL A 56 12.94 25.54 5.90
CA VAL A 56 12.27 24.27 5.59
C VAL A 56 11.27 23.92 6.69
N ALA A 57 11.68 23.98 7.96
CA ALA A 57 10.79 23.72 9.08
C ALA A 57 9.59 24.69 9.13
N GLU A 58 9.82 25.98 8.84
CA GLU A 58 8.76 26.98 8.78
C GLU A 58 7.81 26.76 7.59
N ILE A 59 8.33 26.39 6.41
CA ILE A 59 7.50 26.04 5.25
C ILE A 59 6.59 24.85 5.60
N LEU A 60 7.14 23.82 6.24
CA LEU A 60 6.36 22.65 6.66
C LEU A 60 5.32 23.03 7.70
N GLN A 61 5.63 23.94 8.61
CA GLN A 61 4.70 24.45 9.62
C GLN A 61 3.61 25.36 9.02
N ARG A 62 3.89 26.10 7.94
CA ARG A 62 2.92 26.95 7.24
C ARG A 62 2.03 26.16 6.29
N GLU A 63 2.58 25.20 5.55
CA GLU A 63 1.76 24.28 4.74
C GLU A 63 0.84 23.45 5.63
N ALA A 64 1.33 23.02 6.79
CA ALA A 64 0.52 22.49 7.87
C ALA A 64 -0.70 23.39 8.17
N LEU A 65 -0.50 24.70 8.31
CA LEU A 65 -1.60 25.64 8.56
C LEU A 65 -2.54 25.84 7.35
N ASP A 66 -2.04 25.83 6.12
CA ASP A 66 -2.80 26.09 4.88
C ASP A 66 -3.56 24.86 4.34
N THR A 67 -3.03 23.66 4.56
CA THR A 67 -3.67 22.36 4.23
C THR A 67 -4.58 21.84 5.35
N GLY A 68 -4.69 22.59 6.45
CA GLY A 68 -5.36 22.18 7.67
C GLY A 68 -4.57 21.22 8.54
N ALA A 69 -3.43 20.69 8.09
CA ALA A 69 -2.51 19.84 8.85
C ALA A 69 -1.63 20.63 9.86
N GLY A 70 -2.21 21.47 10.73
CA GLY A 70 -1.48 22.33 11.68
C GLY A 70 -0.52 21.56 12.61
N PRO A 71 0.33 22.25 13.40
CA PRO A 71 1.15 21.59 14.41
C PRO A 71 0.26 20.70 15.27
N VAL A 72 0.69 19.47 15.58
CA VAL A 72 -0.04 18.50 16.40
C VAL A 72 -0.47 19.19 17.71
N GLY A 73 -1.70 19.69 17.70
CA GLY A 73 -2.11 20.82 18.54
C GLY A 73 -3.60 21.11 18.37
N THR A 74 -4.41 20.32 19.08
CA THR A 74 -5.75 20.67 19.60
C THR A 74 -6.95 20.88 18.65
N GLY A 75 -6.82 20.79 17.32
CA GLY A 75 -7.95 21.05 16.39
C GLY A 75 -8.41 19.91 15.48
N GLN A 76 -7.52 19.01 15.05
CA GLN A 76 -7.90 17.91 14.15
C GLN A 76 -8.30 16.66 14.94
N ARG A 77 -9.39 16.01 14.52
CA ARG A 77 -9.80 14.72 15.06
C ARG A 77 -8.68 13.69 14.86
N PRO A 78 -8.41 12.80 15.85
CA PRO A 78 -7.45 11.71 15.72
C PRO A 78 -7.67 10.89 14.44
N LEU A 79 -6.61 10.37 13.84
CA LEU A 79 -6.68 9.61 12.58
C LEU A 79 -7.71 8.47 12.66
N ALA A 80 -7.72 7.72 13.76
CA ALA A 80 -8.69 6.64 14.01
C ALA A 80 -10.16 7.08 13.90
N GLN A 81 -10.48 8.34 14.27
CA GLN A 81 -11.82 8.90 14.14
C GLN A 81 -12.11 9.41 12.72
N ARG A 82 -11.09 9.91 12.01
CA ARG A 82 -11.22 10.37 10.63
C ARG A 82 -11.48 9.21 9.67
N ILE A 83 -10.82 8.07 9.90
CA ILE A 83 -10.98 6.85 9.11
C ILE A 83 -12.04 5.91 9.70
N ALA A 84 -12.84 6.34 10.68
CA ALA A 84 -13.84 5.48 11.28
C ALA A 84 -14.93 5.07 10.27
N ALA A 85 -15.43 3.84 10.38
CA ALA A 85 -16.63 3.40 9.66
C ALA A 85 -17.74 3.11 10.67
N GLU A 86 -18.96 3.57 10.37
CA GLU A 86 -20.12 3.39 11.26
C GLU A 86 -19.84 3.87 12.71
N GLY A 87 -19.05 4.95 12.85
CA GLY A 87 -18.68 5.54 14.15
C GLY A 87 -17.63 4.76 14.95
N LYS A 88 -17.04 3.69 14.40
CA LYS A 88 -16.06 2.83 15.08
C LYS A 88 -14.69 2.86 14.40
N PRO A 89 -13.58 2.75 15.15
CA PRO A 89 -12.24 2.63 14.57
C PRO A 89 -12.07 1.23 13.97
N GLN A 90 -12.41 1.08 12.69
CA GLN A 90 -12.38 -0.17 11.94
C GLN A 90 -12.04 0.11 10.48
N LEU A 91 -11.58 -0.90 9.74
CA LEU A 91 -11.18 -0.76 8.33
C LEU A 91 -12.00 -1.69 7.44
N LEU A 92 -13.02 -1.18 6.77
CA LEU A 92 -13.94 -1.93 5.93
C LEU A 92 -13.79 -1.65 4.42
N SER A 93 -13.50 -0.39 4.06
CA SER A 93 -13.45 0.10 2.68
C SER A 93 -12.40 1.19 2.51
N VAL A 94 -11.86 1.33 1.30
CA VAL A 94 -10.97 2.45 0.94
C VAL A 94 -11.70 3.80 0.93
N ALA A 95 -13.04 3.82 0.85
CA ALA A 95 -13.84 5.04 0.87
C ALA A 95 -13.77 5.79 2.23
N GLN A 96 -13.23 5.16 3.27
CA GLN A 96 -12.97 5.79 4.56
C GLN A 96 -11.80 6.79 4.53
N PHE A 97 -11.03 6.78 3.44
CA PHE A 97 -9.83 7.58 3.32
C PHE A 97 -10.04 8.79 2.42
N ASP A 98 -9.44 9.89 2.85
CA ASP A 98 -9.10 11.04 2.03
C ASP A 98 -7.58 11.06 1.84
N ARG A 99 -7.08 11.98 1.00
CA ARG A 99 -5.64 12.08 0.75
C ARG A 99 -4.83 12.34 2.04
N GLY A 100 -5.30 13.24 2.89
CA GLY A 100 -4.59 13.59 4.13
C GLY A 100 -4.54 12.44 5.13
N SER A 101 -5.64 11.67 5.28
CA SER A 101 -5.66 10.52 6.19
C SER A 101 -4.81 9.35 5.69
N LEU A 102 -4.63 9.19 4.37
CA LEU A 102 -3.63 8.27 3.81
C LEU A 102 -2.21 8.73 4.11
N GLU A 103 -1.92 10.01 3.91
CA GLU A 103 -0.60 10.59 4.19
C GLU A 103 -0.23 10.48 5.67
N ASP A 104 -1.19 10.70 6.58
CA ASP A 104 -1.03 10.48 8.02
C ASP A 104 -0.76 8.99 8.34
N LEU A 105 -1.51 8.07 7.73
CA LEU A 105 -1.30 6.63 7.90
C LEU A 105 0.09 6.19 7.38
N PHE A 106 0.53 6.75 6.26
CA PHE A 106 1.85 6.49 5.68
C PHE A 106 2.98 7.01 6.57
N HIS A 107 2.80 8.15 7.24
CA HIS A 107 3.74 8.61 8.25
C HIS A 107 3.88 7.61 9.41
N VAL A 108 2.77 7.05 9.89
CA VAL A 108 2.82 5.99 10.90
C VAL A 108 3.53 4.76 10.34
N ALA A 109 3.26 4.36 9.10
CA ALA A 109 3.92 3.23 8.44
C ALA A 109 5.45 3.43 8.30
N ASP A 110 5.90 4.66 8.04
CA ASP A 110 7.33 4.97 7.99
C ASP A 110 8.01 4.79 9.34
N VAL A 111 7.36 5.19 10.43
CA VAL A 111 7.85 4.92 11.79
C VAL A 111 7.96 3.42 12.04
N MET A 112 7.12 2.58 11.42
CA MET A 112 7.18 1.13 11.57
C MET A 112 8.33 0.47 10.79
N GLN A 113 8.98 1.18 9.84
CA GLN A 113 10.00 0.59 8.96
C GLN A 113 11.16 -0.10 9.69
N PRO A 114 11.81 0.51 10.71
CA PRO A 114 12.90 -0.17 11.43
C PRO A 114 12.44 -1.47 12.11
N ILE A 115 11.19 -1.51 12.58
CA ILE A 115 10.61 -2.70 13.18
C ILE A 115 10.30 -3.74 12.09
N ALA A 116 9.71 -3.34 10.96
CA ALA A 116 9.43 -4.23 9.83
C ALA A 116 10.71 -4.87 9.27
N ARG A 117 11.80 -4.10 9.21
CA ARG A 117 13.15 -4.55 8.81
C ARG A 117 13.89 -5.36 9.88
N ARG A 118 13.29 -5.60 11.06
CA ARG A 118 13.90 -6.37 12.16
C ARG A 118 15.16 -5.70 12.76
N GLN A 119 15.32 -4.39 12.57
CA GLN A 119 16.41 -3.61 13.17
C GLN A 119 16.02 -3.18 14.59
N LYS A 120 14.74 -2.83 14.78
CA LYS A 120 14.14 -2.50 16.07
C LYS A 120 13.04 -3.50 16.41
N VAL A 121 12.66 -3.52 17.69
CA VAL A 121 11.51 -4.26 18.21
C VAL A 121 10.67 -3.34 19.09
N THR A 122 9.40 -3.68 19.25
CA THR A 122 8.46 -2.94 20.11
C THR A 122 7.51 -3.91 20.82
N ARG A 123 6.81 -3.44 21.84
CA ARG A 123 5.85 -4.19 22.65
C ARG A 123 4.58 -3.41 22.98
N ILE A 124 4.20 -2.45 22.12
CA ILE A 124 3.03 -1.59 22.37
C ILE A 124 1.69 -2.33 22.40
N LEU A 125 1.62 -3.53 21.84
CA LEU A 125 0.46 -4.42 21.90
C LEU A 125 0.73 -5.68 22.75
N GLU A 126 1.70 -5.63 23.66
CA GLU A 126 1.96 -6.76 24.58
C GLU A 126 0.69 -7.09 25.39
N GLY A 127 0.27 -8.35 25.31
CA GLY A 127 -0.96 -8.85 25.94
C GLY A 127 -2.21 -8.77 25.06
N ALA A 128 -2.21 -8.00 23.97
CA ALA A 128 -3.34 -7.97 23.04
C ALA A 128 -3.40 -9.24 22.17
N VAL A 129 -4.60 -9.63 21.78
CA VAL A 129 -4.90 -10.83 21.00
C VAL A 129 -5.62 -10.46 19.70
N LEU A 130 -5.11 -10.92 18.56
CA LEU A 130 -5.75 -10.79 17.25
C LEU A 130 -6.55 -12.06 16.91
N GLY A 131 -7.83 -11.91 16.62
CA GLY A 131 -8.62 -12.95 15.96
C GLY A 131 -8.50 -12.87 14.45
N SER A 132 -7.84 -13.86 13.84
CA SER A 132 -7.63 -13.93 12.38
C SER A 132 -8.59 -14.95 11.75
N LEU A 133 -9.72 -14.47 11.22
CA LEU A 133 -10.83 -15.28 10.70
C LEU A 133 -10.82 -15.30 9.16
N PHE A 134 -10.32 -16.39 8.57
CA PHE A 134 -10.22 -16.53 7.11
C PHE A 134 -11.11 -17.67 6.62
N PHE A 135 -12.28 -17.33 6.08
CA PHE A 135 -13.26 -18.30 5.56
C PHE A 135 -12.99 -18.69 4.11
N GLU A 136 -12.23 -17.89 3.36
CA GLU A 136 -11.64 -18.24 2.06
C GLU A 136 -10.11 -18.30 2.11
N ALA A 137 -9.51 -19.11 1.24
CA ALA A 137 -8.07 -19.37 1.26
C ALA A 137 -7.24 -18.09 0.99
N SER A 138 -6.33 -17.77 1.92
CA SER A 138 -5.30 -16.74 1.72
C SER A 138 -4.13 -16.85 2.68
N THR A 139 -3.04 -17.49 2.25
CA THR A 139 -1.84 -17.63 3.08
C THR A 139 -1.14 -16.30 3.31
N ARG A 140 -0.87 -15.52 2.25
CA ARG A 140 -0.10 -14.27 2.38
C ARG A 140 -0.82 -13.23 3.22
N THR A 141 -2.09 -12.94 2.94
CA THR A 141 -2.84 -11.94 3.70
C THR A 141 -2.91 -12.35 5.17
N ARG A 142 -3.27 -13.60 5.48
CA ARG A 142 -3.32 -14.11 6.87
C ARG A 142 -1.99 -13.99 7.60
N VAL A 143 -0.93 -14.54 7.03
CA VAL A 143 0.40 -14.56 7.65
C VAL A 143 0.94 -13.15 7.83
N SER A 144 0.73 -12.25 6.86
CA SER A 144 1.21 -10.88 6.95
C SER A 144 0.49 -10.04 8.02
N PHE A 145 -0.82 -10.23 8.23
CA PHE A 145 -1.54 -9.60 9.34
C PHE A 145 -1.05 -10.15 10.68
N GLY A 146 -0.94 -11.47 10.81
CA GLY A 146 -0.41 -12.08 12.04
C GLY A 146 1.01 -11.62 12.35
N ALA A 147 1.90 -11.59 11.36
CA ALA A 147 3.26 -11.11 11.53
C ALA A 147 3.31 -9.62 11.91
N ALA A 148 2.48 -8.77 11.31
CA ALA A 148 2.38 -7.36 11.68
C ALA A 148 1.94 -7.18 13.14
N PHE A 149 0.93 -7.93 13.58
CA PHE A 149 0.44 -7.87 14.96
C PHE A 149 1.48 -8.39 15.96
N CYS A 150 2.13 -9.52 15.67
CA CYS A 150 3.22 -10.08 16.48
C CYS A 150 4.42 -9.12 16.58
N ARG A 151 4.76 -8.39 15.50
CA ARG A 151 5.83 -7.38 15.54
C ARG A 151 5.54 -6.21 16.46
N LEU A 152 4.26 -5.94 16.75
CA LEU A 152 3.84 -4.95 17.73
C LEU A 152 3.82 -5.48 19.17
N GLY A 153 4.09 -6.77 19.37
CA GLY A 153 4.11 -7.45 20.67
C GLY A 153 2.85 -8.25 20.99
N GLY A 154 1.83 -8.23 20.13
CA GLY A 154 0.59 -8.96 20.33
C GLY A 154 0.70 -10.46 19.99
N THR A 155 -0.36 -11.20 20.30
CA THR A 155 -0.51 -12.62 19.96
C THR A 155 -1.65 -12.84 18.97
N VAL A 156 -1.67 -13.97 18.28
CA VAL A 156 -2.64 -14.25 17.21
C VAL A 156 -3.32 -15.58 17.49
N CYS A 157 -4.64 -15.57 17.47
CA CYS A 157 -5.50 -16.75 17.44
C CYS A 157 -6.15 -16.83 16.06
N ASP A 158 -5.91 -17.89 15.31
CA ASP A 158 -6.39 -18.01 13.93
C ASP A 158 -7.30 -19.21 13.70
N THR A 159 -8.24 -19.01 12.76
CA THR A 159 -9.12 -20.05 12.22
C THR A 159 -9.10 -19.94 10.71
N THR A 160 -8.93 -21.07 10.02
CA THR A 160 -8.90 -21.13 8.55
C THR A 160 -9.95 -22.09 7.99
N GLY A 161 -10.67 -21.64 6.96
CA GLY A 161 -11.62 -22.43 6.19
C GLY A 161 -13.03 -22.41 6.78
N PHE A 162 -14.03 -22.20 5.92
CA PHE A 162 -15.44 -22.17 6.32
C PHE A 162 -15.88 -23.46 7.01
N THR A 163 -15.47 -24.61 6.48
CA THR A 163 -15.79 -25.96 7.00
C THR A 163 -15.29 -26.22 8.42
N PHE A 164 -14.26 -25.50 8.85
CA PHE A 164 -13.65 -25.65 10.18
C PHE A 164 -14.19 -24.64 11.20
N SER A 165 -15.13 -23.79 10.79
CA SER A 165 -15.78 -22.80 11.65
C SER A 165 -17.15 -23.27 12.16
N SER A 166 -17.62 -22.69 13.26
CA SER A 166 -18.99 -22.87 13.77
C SER A 166 -20.06 -22.42 12.77
N MET A 167 -19.72 -21.54 11.82
CA MET A 167 -20.63 -21.16 10.73
C MET A 167 -21.00 -22.34 9.83
N ALA A 168 -20.11 -23.32 9.65
CA ALA A 168 -20.46 -24.56 8.94
C ALA A 168 -21.51 -25.41 9.68
N LYS A 169 -21.69 -25.16 10.98
CA LYS A 169 -22.74 -25.78 11.81
C LYS A 169 -24.01 -24.92 11.87
N GLY A 170 -24.10 -23.84 11.08
CA GLY A 170 -25.25 -22.95 10.99
C GLY A 170 -25.23 -21.76 11.95
N GLU A 171 -24.11 -21.47 12.63
CA GLU A 171 -23.98 -20.24 13.44
C GLU A 171 -24.01 -19.00 12.54
N SER A 172 -24.74 -17.96 12.97
CA SER A 172 -24.84 -16.71 12.22
C SER A 172 -23.52 -15.91 12.27
N ILE A 173 -23.24 -15.09 11.25
CA ILE A 173 -22.09 -14.17 11.25
C ILE A 173 -22.11 -13.29 12.51
N TYR A 174 -23.28 -12.79 12.88
CA TYR A 174 -23.47 -11.96 14.05
C TYR A 174 -23.04 -12.68 15.33
N ASP A 175 -23.51 -13.90 15.56
CA ASP A 175 -23.18 -14.68 16.75
C ASP A 175 -21.70 -15.07 16.78
N THR A 176 -21.14 -15.54 15.65
CA THR A 176 -19.71 -15.80 15.54
C THR A 176 -18.89 -14.56 15.89
N SER A 177 -19.27 -13.39 15.36
CA SER A 177 -18.59 -12.13 15.66
C SER A 177 -18.68 -11.77 17.15
N ARG A 178 -19.86 -11.88 17.78
CA ARG A 178 -20.06 -11.61 19.22
C ARG A 178 -19.21 -12.51 20.09
N VAL A 179 -19.22 -13.82 19.81
CA VAL A 179 -18.47 -14.82 20.57
C VAL A 179 -16.97 -14.56 20.44
N MET A 180 -16.48 -14.44 19.20
CA MET A 180 -15.05 -14.19 18.96
C MET A 180 -14.57 -12.88 19.59
N SER A 181 -15.41 -11.84 19.55
CA SER A 181 -15.08 -10.54 20.16
C SER A 181 -14.96 -10.56 21.68
N GLY A 182 -15.50 -11.59 22.35
CA GLY A 182 -15.26 -11.79 23.78
C GLY A 182 -13.87 -12.37 24.10
N TYR A 183 -13.15 -12.87 23.10
CA TYR A 183 -11.87 -13.56 23.26
C TYR A 183 -10.66 -12.75 22.79
N VAL A 184 -10.88 -11.72 21.96
CA VAL A 184 -9.81 -11.02 21.24
C VAL A 184 -10.02 -9.51 21.26
N ASP A 185 -8.95 -8.75 20.99
CA ASP A 185 -8.93 -7.29 21.02
C ASP A 185 -9.09 -6.65 19.64
N ALA A 186 -8.90 -7.42 18.56
CA ALA A 186 -9.14 -7.00 17.19
C ALA A 186 -9.47 -8.21 16.30
N LEU A 187 -10.19 -7.97 15.20
CA LEU A 187 -10.52 -8.98 14.20
C LEU A 187 -9.97 -8.60 12.82
N VAL A 188 -9.35 -9.57 12.16
CA VAL A 188 -9.11 -9.52 10.71
C VAL A 188 -9.99 -10.58 10.09
N VAL A 189 -10.89 -10.16 9.20
CA VAL A 189 -11.90 -11.04 8.62
C VAL A 189 -11.74 -11.07 7.11
N ARG A 190 -11.78 -12.29 6.55
CA ARG A 190 -11.87 -12.52 5.12
C ARG A 190 -12.98 -13.52 4.82
N HIS A 191 -13.97 -13.11 4.06
CA HIS A 191 -15.19 -13.87 3.79
C HIS A 191 -15.49 -13.93 2.28
N PRO A 192 -16.02 -15.04 1.72
CA PRO A 192 -16.30 -15.15 0.29
C PRO A 192 -17.51 -14.32 -0.18
N GLU A 193 -18.38 -13.91 0.73
CA GLU A 193 -19.55 -13.09 0.44
C GLU A 193 -19.26 -11.61 0.69
N GLN A 194 -19.74 -10.76 -0.24
CA GLN A 194 -19.58 -9.31 -0.18
C GLN A 194 -20.45 -8.74 0.94
N GLY A 195 -19.91 -7.79 1.72
CA GLY A 195 -20.63 -7.15 2.82
C GLY A 195 -20.62 -7.94 4.13
N SER A 196 -20.21 -9.21 4.14
CA SER A 196 -20.14 -10.02 5.36
C SER A 196 -19.20 -9.45 6.42
N VAL A 197 -18.09 -8.81 6.00
CA VAL A 197 -17.18 -8.19 6.96
C VAL A 197 -17.81 -6.96 7.64
N ALA A 198 -18.67 -6.22 6.95
CA ALA A 198 -19.44 -5.13 7.56
C ALA A 198 -20.49 -5.67 8.55
N GLU A 199 -21.08 -6.84 8.28
CA GLU A 199 -21.96 -7.53 9.24
C GLU A 199 -21.19 -7.96 10.49
N PHE A 200 -20.00 -8.57 10.34
CA PHE A 200 -19.09 -8.85 11.45
C PHE A 200 -18.82 -7.59 12.28
N ALA A 201 -18.53 -6.48 11.61
CA ALA A 201 -18.23 -5.20 12.24
C ALA A 201 -19.41 -4.60 13.01
N ARG A 202 -20.66 -4.78 12.54
CA ARG A 202 -21.86 -4.31 13.25
C ARG A 202 -22.10 -5.05 14.56
N ALA A 203 -21.74 -6.32 14.63
CA ALA A 203 -21.91 -7.14 15.82
C ALA A 203 -20.92 -6.79 16.94
N THR A 204 -19.85 -6.05 16.69
CA THR A 204 -18.81 -5.82 17.71
C THR A 204 -18.39 -4.37 17.88
N ASN A 205 -17.69 -4.10 18.98
CA ASN A 205 -17.08 -2.81 19.32
C ASN A 205 -15.56 -2.82 19.21
N ILE A 206 -14.93 -4.00 19.08
CA ILE A 206 -13.49 -4.09 18.82
C ILE A 206 -13.22 -3.77 17.33
N PRO A 207 -12.01 -3.30 16.99
CA PRO A 207 -11.66 -3.03 15.59
C PRO A 207 -11.81 -4.27 14.69
N VAL A 208 -12.48 -4.09 13.55
CA VAL A 208 -12.61 -5.11 12.51
C VAL A 208 -11.91 -4.63 11.23
N ILE A 209 -11.10 -5.50 10.63
CA ILE A 209 -10.33 -5.21 9.42
C ILE A 209 -10.76 -6.16 8.30
N ASN A 210 -11.19 -5.57 7.18
CA ASN A 210 -11.50 -6.27 5.94
C ASN A 210 -10.22 -6.70 5.20
N ALA A 211 -9.98 -8.01 5.19
CA ALA A 211 -8.92 -8.68 4.45
C ALA A 211 -9.42 -9.30 3.12
N GLY A 212 -10.65 -8.96 2.71
CA GLY A 212 -11.32 -9.38 1.48
C GLY A 212 -12.74 -9.88 1.77
N ASP A 213 -13.75 -9.26 1.16
CA ASP A 213 -15.15 -9.70 1.20
C ASP A 213 -15.65 -10.05 -0.21
N GLY A 214 -15.35 -11.28 -0.67
CA GLY A 214 -15.78 -11.76 -1.97
C GLY A 214 -15.31 -10.88 -3.15
N PRO A 215 -16.19 -10.49 -4.09
CA PRO A 215 -15.88 -9.52 -5.15
C PRO A 215 -15.84 -8.05 -4.69
N GLY A 216 -16.00 -7.77 -3.38
CA GLY A 216 -16.00 -6.44 -2.79
C GLY A 216 -14.62 -5.78 -2.78
N GLU A 217 -14.10 -5.48 -1.59
CA GLU A 217 -12.89 -4.67 -1.44
C GLU A 217 -11.76 -5.41 -0.73
N HIS A 218 -10.52 -4.90 -0.89
CA HIS A 218 -9.39 -5.31 -0.06
C HIS A 218 -8.58 -4.06 0.35
N PRO A 219 -9.06 -3.28 1.35
CA PRO A 219 -8.52 -1.96 1.64
C PRO A 219 -7.04 -1.98 2.03
N SER A 220 -6.62 -2.90 2.91
CA SER A 220 -5.21 -3.01 3.31
C SER A 220 -4.25 -3.31 2.14
N GLN A 221 -4.71 -3.99 1.09
CA GLN A 221 -3.91 -4.25 -0.10
C GLN A 221 -3.78 -2.97 -0.94
N ALA A 222 -4.87 -2.24 -1.17
CA ALA A 222 -4.80 -0.99 -1.91
C ALA A 222 -3.94 0.07 -1.21
N ILE A 223 -4.02 0.15 0.13
CA ILE A 223 -3.20 1.06 0.93
C ILE A 223 -1.71 0.72 0.79
N LEU A 224 -1.33 -0.56 0.89
CA LEU A 224 0.08 -0.95 0.76
C LEU A 224 0.60 -0.81 -0.69
N ASP A 225 -0.28 -0.96 -1.68
CA ASP A 225 0.06 -0.74 -3.08
C ASP A 225 0.37 0.75 -3.31
N LEU A 226 -0.51 1.64 -2.86
CA LEU A 226 -0.28 3.08 -2.95
C LEU A 226 0.97 3.53 -2.15
N TYR A 227 1.17 2.99 -0.95
CA TYR A 227 2.37 3.24 -0.16
C TYR A 227 3.64 2.83 -0.92
N THR A 228 3.60 1.70 -1.64
CA THR A 228 4.73 1.23 -2.46
C THR A 228 5.02 2.19 -3.61
N ILE A 229 3.99 2.66 -4.32
CA ILE A 229 4.13 3.68 -5.38
C ILE A 229 4.79 4.94 -4.80
N GLN A 230 4.29 5.42 -3.65
CA GLN A 230 4.80 6.64 -3.03
C GLN A 230 6.28 6.49 -2.60
N ARG A 231 6.66 5.36 -2.01
CA ARG A 231 8.05 5.10 -1.59
C ARG A 231 9.00 5.01 -2.78
N GLU A 232 8.62 4.27 -3.82
CA GLU A 232 9.43 4.15 -5.03
C GLU A 232 9.59 5.50 -5.74
N PHE A 233 8.51 6.27 -5.87
CA PHE A 233 8.57 7.61 -6.45
C PHE A 233 9.40 8.58 -5.61
N SER A 234 9.29 8.54 -4.28
CA SER A 234 10.11 9.36 -3.40
C SER A 234 11.61 9.08 -3.59
N ARG A 235 12.00 7.81 -3.75
CA ARG A 235 13.39 7.41 -4.05
C ARG A 235 13.87 7.98 -5.39
N MET A 236 13.00 8.01 -6.39
CA MET A 236 13.28 8.53 -7.73
C MET A 236 13.09 10.06 -7.85
N GLY A 237 12.63 10.74 -6.80
CA GLY A 237 12.30 12.17 -6.85
C GLY A 237 11.07 12.50 -7.70
N LYS A 238 10.16 11.54 -7.86
CA LYS A 238 8.87 11.67 -8.56
C LYS A 238 7.74 11.91 -7.56
N LEU A 239 6.65 12.49 -8.05
CA LEU A 239 5.41 12.68 -7.30
C LEU A 239 4.37 11.67 -7.79
N VAL A 240 3.34 11.40 -6.98
CA VAL A 240 2.20 10.57 -7.41
C VAL A 240 1.26 11.38 -8.33
N ASP A 241 1.12 12.67 -8.07
CA ASP A 241 0.34 13.57 -8.93
C ASP A 241 0.94 13.63 -10.35
N GLY A 242 0.08 13.65 -11.36
CA GLY A 242 0.47 13.70 -12.77
C GLY A 242 0.98 12.38 -13.35
N THR A 243 0.95 11.28 -12.60
CA THR A 243 1.56 10.01 -13.04
C THR A 243 0.69 9.23 -14.00
N HIS A 244 1.36 8.46 -14.87
CA HIS A 244 0.70 7.53 -15.77
C HIS A 244 0.70 6.12 -15.16
N VAL A 245 -0.47 5.60 -14.82
CA VAL A 245 -0.68 4.26 -14.26
C VAL A 245 -1.35 3.36 -15.30
N ALA A 246 -0.64 2.31 -15.73
CA ALA A 246 -1.18 1.25 -16.55
C ALA A 246 -1.65 0.09 -15.68
N MET A 247 -2.93 -0.29 -15.78
CA MET A 247 -3.52 -1.42 -15.05
C MET A 247 -3.83 -2.55 -16.04
N VAL A 248 -3.29 -3.74 -15.80
CA VAL A 248 -3.28 -4.84 -16.78
C VAL A 248 -3.96 -6.08 -16.21
N GLY A 249 -4.79 -6.75 -17.01
CA GLY A 249 -5.26 -8.11 -16.73
C GLY A 249 -6.76 -8.18 -16.47
N ASP A 250 -7.15 -8.86 -15.40
CA ASP A 250 -8.55 -8.95 -14.96
C ASP A 250 -8.95 -7.69 -14.18
N LEU A 251 -9.50 -6.72 -14.92
CA LEU A 251 -9.98 -5.46 -14.36
C LEU A 251 -11.44 -5.53 -13.94
N LYS A 252 -12.18 -6.56 -14.36
CA LYS A 252 -13.60 -6.74 -14.04
C LYS A 252 -13.83 -7.33 -12.66
N TYR A 253 -13.04 -8.34 -12.27
CA TYR A 253 -13.21 -9.06 -11.01
C TYR A 253 -12.07 -8.82 -10.01
N GLY A 254 -11.04 -8.08 -10.42
CA GLY A 254 -9.90 -7.74 -9.58
C GLY A 254 -10.22 -6.74 -8.46
N ARG A 255 -10.71 -7.21 -7.30
CA ARG A 255 -10.98 -6.35 -6.12
C ARG A 255 -9.81 -5.46 -5.71
N THR A 256 -8.57 -5.92 -5.87
CA THR A 256 -7.38 -5.14 -5.53
C THR A 256 -7.21 -3.95 -6.47
N VAL A 257 -7.45 -4.14 -7.77
CA VAL A 257 -7.37 -3.03 -8.75
C VAL A 257 -8.53 -2.04 -8.56
N HIS A 258 -9.72 -2.51 -8.19
CA HIS A 258 -10.85 -1.64 -7.85
C HIS A 258 -10.59 -0.78 -6.61
N SER A 259 -10.02 -1.36 -5.56
CA SER A 259 -9.64 -0.60 -4.36
C SER A 259 -8.48 0.35 -4.65
N LEU A 260 -7.48 -0.06 -5.44
CA LEU A 260 -6.33 0.78 -5.77
C LEU A 260 -6.72 1.98 -6.65
N ILE A 261 -7.53 1.79 -7.69
CA ILE A 261 -7.93 2.89 -8.58
C ILE A 261 -8.73 3.96 -7.84
N ARG A 262 -9.55 3.58 -6.85
CA ARG A 262 -10.26 4.53 -5.97
C ARG A 262 -9.32 5.36 -5.11
N LEU A 263 -8.27 4.75 -4.56
CA LEU A 263 -7.27 5.47 -3.77
C LEU A 263 -6.42 6.40 -4.66
N LEU A 264 -6.01 5.94 -5.84
CA LEU A 264 -5.29 6.77 -6.81
C LEU A 264 -6.14 7.95 -7.31
N ALA A 265 -7.46 7.79 -7.40
CA ALA A 265 -8.38 8.85 -7.77
C ALA A 265 -8.49 9.99 -6.74
N LEU A 266 -7.85 9.88 -5.57
CA LEU A 266 -7.71 10.98 -4.59
C LEU A 266 -6.56 11.94 -4.94
N TYR A 267 -5.68 11.56 -5.88
CA TYR A 267 -4.58 12.37 -6.38
C TYR A 267 -5.03 13.25 -7.55
N ARG A 268 -4.12 14.01 -8.16
CA ARG A 268 -4.45 15.02 -9.18
C ARG A 268 -3.76 14.73 -10.50
N GLY A 269 -4.50 14.87 -11.60
CA GLY A 269 -3.93 14.87 -12.95
C GLY A 269 -3.35 13.53 -13.41
N LEU A 270 -3.71 12.41 -12.78
CA LEU A 270 -3.27 11.09 -13.24
C LEU A 270 -3.82 10.75 -14.62
N LYS A 271 -3.04 9.98 -15.37
CA LYS A 271 -3.48 9.22 -16.55
C LYS A 271 -3.60 7.75 -16.18
N PHE A 272 -4.75 7.15 -16.47
CA PHE A 272 -4.98 5.72 -16.33
C PHE A 272 -5.07 5.08 -17.71
N THR A 273 -4.29 4.04 -17.96
CA THR A 273 -4.45 3.18 -19.13
C THR A 273 -4.90 1.80 -18.65
N LEU A 274 -6.14 1.45 -18.98
CA LEU A 274 -6.81 0.22 -18.55
C LEU A 274 -6.66 -0.81 -19.68
N ILE A 275 -5.88 -1.86 -19.41
CA ILE A 275 -5.43 -2.83 -20.40
C ILE A 275 -6.05 -4.19 -20.09
N ALA A 276 -7.10 -4.56 -20.82
CA ALA A 276 -7.83 -5.80 -20.59
C ALA A 276 -8.44 -6.34 -21.89
N PRO A 277 -8.67 -7.66 -21.98
CA PRO A 277 -9.60 -8.20 -22.97
C PRO A 277 -11.02 -7.64 -22.78
N PRO A 278 -11.86 -7.56 -23.83
CA PRO A 278 -13.20 -6.97 -23.76
C PRO A 278 -14.10 -7.55 -22.65
N SER A 279 -13.95 -8.85 -22.36
CA SER A 279 -14.73 -9.53 -21.33
C SER A 279 -14.31 -9.19 -19.89
N LEU A 280 -13.13 -8.57 -19.71
CA LEU A 280 -12.50 -8.26 -18.42
C LEU A 280 -12.25 -6.77 -18.21
N GLU A 281 -12.92 -5.91 -18.98
CA GLU A 281 -12.82 -4.46 -18.85
C GLU A 281 -13.23 -3.96 -17.44
N MET A 282 -12.67 -2.81 -17.07
CA MET A 282 -12.98 -2.15 -15.81
C MET A 282 -14.47 -1.78 -15.76
N PRO A 283 -15.17 -2.01 -14.63
CA PRO A 283 -16.55 -1.58 -14.48
C PRO A 283 -16.75 -0.09 -14.78
N ALA A 284 -17.77 0.24 -15.58
CA ALA A 284 -18.04 1.60 -16.04
C ALA A 284 -18.10 2.63 -14.90
N TYR A 285 -18.69 2.25 -13.76
CA TYR A 285 -18.81 3.15 -12.61
C TYR A 285 -17.45 3.58 -12.02
N LEU A 286 -16.38 2.76 -12.15
CA LEU A 286 -15.02 3.13 -11.74
C LEU A 286 -14.36 4.05 -12.76
N VAL A 287 -14.55 3.78 -14.05
CA VAL A 287 -14.09 4.65 -15.14
C VAL A 287 -14.70 6.04 -14.99
N GLU A 288 -16.01 6.11 -14.73
CA GLU A 288 -16.73 7.36 -14.48
C GLU A 288 -16.24 8.06 -13.21
N LEU A 289 -16.01 7.33 -12.11
CA LEU A 289 -15.47 7.91 -10.88
C LEU A 289 -14.13 8.61 -11.13
N VAL A 290 -13.23 7.95 -11.86
CA VAL A 290 -11.92 8.48 -12.19
C VAL A 290 -12.04 9.69 -13.12
N ALA A 291 -12.87 9.61 -14.16
CA ALA A 291 -13.10 10.73 -15.07
C ALA A 291 -13.71 11.96 -14.38
N ARG A 292 -14.68 11.76 -13.46
CA ARG A 292 -15.30 12.83 -12.66
C ARG A 292 -14.29 13.54 -11.75
N ASN A 293 -13.24 12.87 -11.33
CA ASN A 293 -12.16 13.45 -10.53
C ASN A 293 -11.09 14.19 -11.37
N GLY A 294 -11.33 14.36 -12.68
CA GLY A 294 -10.46 15.15 -13.57
C GLY A 294 -9.24 14.39 -14.10
N HIS A 295 -9.28 13.06 -14.08
CA HIS A 295 -8.22 12.21 -14.61
C HIS A 295 -8.46 11.85 -16.08
N VAL A 296 -7.37 11.53 -16.78
CA VAL A 296 -7.43 10.97 -18.13
C VAL A 296 -7.58 9.46 -18.03
N VAL A 297 -8.54 8.87 -18.75
CA VAL A 297 -8.71 7.41 -18.81
C VAL A 297 -8.70 6.95 -20.26
N GLU A 298 -7.82 6.01 -20.57
CA GLU A 298 -7.73 5.31 -21.84
C GLU A 298 -7.98 3.82 -21.62
N GLN A 299 -8.69 3.17 -22.53
CA GLN A 299 -8.95 1.73 -22.49
C GLN A 299 -8.39 1.10 -23.76
N THR A 300 -7.71 -0.03 -23.63
CA THR A 300 -7.15 -0.75 -24.78
C THR A 300 -7.02 -2.24 -24.48
N SER A 301 -7.08 -3.06 -25.52
CA SER A 301 -6.71 -4.49 -25.45
C SER A 301 -5.25 -4.74 -25.85
N SER A 302 -4.49 -3.71 -26.23
CA SER A 302 -3.09 -3.86 -26.63
C SER A 302 -2.14 -3.50 -25.48
N LEU A 303 -1.42 -4.51 -24.98
CA LEU A 303 -0.33 -4.30 -24.01
C LEU A 303 0.77 -3.40 -24.53
N ALA A 304 1.28 -3.67 -25.74
CA ALA A 304 2.39 -2.91 -26.30
C ALA A 304 2.04 -1.42 -26.51
N GLN A 305 0.77 -1.10 -26.77
CA GLN A 305 0.31 0.28 -26.82
C GLN A 305 0.11 0.85 -25.41
N GLY A 306 -0.58 0.12 -24.54
CA GLY A 306 -1.02 0.63 -23.25
C GLY A 306 0.10 0.84 -22.24
N LEU A 307 1.19 0.09 -22.34
CA LEU A 307 2.35 0.26 -21.44
C LEU A 307 3.23 1.47 -21.79
N ARG A 308 3.05 2.08 -22.98
CA ARG A 308 3.94 3.16 -23.46
C ARG A 308 3.90 4.36 -22.53
N GLY A 309 5.06 4.70 -22.00
CA GLY A 309 5.24 5.86 -21.14
C GLY A 309 4.59 5.74 -19.76
N ALA A 310 4.18 4.54 -19.34
CA ALA A 310 3.66 4.29 -17.99
C ALA A 310 4.76 4.50 -16.94
N ASP A 311 4.42 5.17 -15.84
CA ASP A 311 5.29 5.31 -14.66
C ASP A 311 5.08 4.15 -13.69
N VAL A 312 3.86 3.59 -13.66
CA VAL A 312 3.51 2.37 -12.91
C VAL A 312 2.79 1.41 -13.83
N VAL A 313 3.20 0.14 -13.82
CA VAL A 313 2.46 -0.98 -14.42
C VAL A 313 1.99 -1.87 -13.29
N TYR A 314 0.68 -1.96 -13.10
CA TYR A 314 0.04 -2.80 -12.10
C TYR A 314 -0.66 -3.97 -12.79
N ALA A 315 0.01 -5.13 -12.82
CA ALA A 315 -0.51 -6.34 -13.44
C ALA A 315 -1.33 -7.16 -12.44
N THR A 316 -2.40 -7.80 -12.92
CA THR A 316 -3.26 -8.69 -12.13
C THR A 316 -3.39 -10.05 -12.81
N ARG A 317 -3.51 -11.11 -12.00
CA ARG A 317 -3.85 -12.44 -12.53
C ARG A 317 -5.31 -12.48 -12.96
N VAL A 318 -5.59 -13.30 -13.96
CA VAL A 318 -6.95 -13.74 -14.28
C VAL A 318 -7.49 -14.66 -13.19
N GLN A 319 -8.69 -14.36 -12.69
CA GLN A 319 -9.36 -15.17 -11.67
C GLN A 319 -10.05 -16.38 -12.31
N LYS A 320 -9.27 -17.37 -12.74
CA LYS A 320 -9.76 -18.60 -13.40
C LYS A 320 -10.89 -19.29 -12.63
N GLU A 321 -10.88 -19.19 -11.30
CA GLU A 321 -11.93 -19.69 -10.41
C GLU A 321 -13.32 -19.06 -10.60
N ARG A 322 -13.44 -17.95 -11.34
CA ARG A 322 -14.72 -17.27 -11.63
C ARG A 322 -15.33 -17.63 -12.97
N PHE A 323 -14.64 -18.40 -13.79
CA PHE A 323 -15.12 -18.85 -15.10
C PHE A 323 -15.69 -20.27 -14.97
N ALA A 324 -16.68 -20.59 -15.80
CA ALA A 324 -17.15 -21.97 -15.91
C ALA A 324 -16.01 -22.85 -16.46
N ASN A 325 -15.94 -24.11 -16.01
CA ASN A 325 -14.90 -25.05 -16.43
C ASN A 325 -14.85 -25.15 -17.97
N GLY A 326 -13.78 -24.64 -18.58
CA GLY A 326 -13.49 -24.79 -20.01
C GLY A 326 -13.75 -23.56 -20.89
N GLU A 327 -14.20 -22.43 -20.36
CA GLU A 327 -14.29 -21.20 -21.16
C GLU A 327 -12.89 -20.65 -21.48
N THR A 328 -12.58 -20.54 -22.77
CA THR A 328 -11.39 -19.83 -23.25
C THR A 328 -11.67 -18.34 -23.24
N LEU A 329 -10.86 -17.57 -22.50
CA LEU A 329 -10.90 -16.11 -22.53
C LEU A 329 -10.40 -15.61 -23.88
N GLU A 330 -11.34 -15.21 -24.73
CA GLU A 330 -11.04 -14.58 -26.00
C GLU A 330 -10.15 -13.35 -25.77
N GLY A 331 -9.05 -13.28 -26.52
CA GLY A 331 -8.07 -12.21 -26.39
C GLY A 331 -7.06 -12.39 -25.26
N TYR A 332 -7.20 -13.33 -24.32
CA TYR A 332 -6.18 -13.55 -23.28
C TYR A 332 -5.16 -14.61 -23.69
N THR A 333 -4.24 -14.21 -24.56
CA THR A 333 -3.24 -15.07 -25.20
C THR A 333 -1.86 -14.93 -24.55
N PRO A 334 -0.82 -15.70 -24.93
CA PRO A 334 0.55 -15.51 -24.39
C PRO A 334 1.10 -14.09 -24.58
N GLU A 335 0.64 -13.38 -25.62
CA GLU A 335 0.94 -11.97 -25.87
C GLU A 335 0.41 -11.04 -24.77
N PHE A 336 -0.50 -11.54 -23.90
CA PHE A 336 -0.97 -10.81 -22.73
C PHE A 336 -0.02 -10.81 -21.52
N GLN A 337 1.08 -11.56 -21.59
CA GLN A 337 2.05 -11.64 -20.51
C GLN A 337 2.96 -10.40 -20.47
N VAL A 338 3.06 -9.77 -19.28
CA VAL A 338 4.08 -8.74 -19.04
C VAL A 338 5.44 -9.43 -18.86
N CYS A 339 6.25 -9.41 -19.92
CA CYS A 339 7.58 -10.02 -19.96
C CYS A 339 8.71 -9.00 -20.17
N LYS A 340 9.96 -9.43 -19.96
CA LYS A 340 11.12 -8.54 -20.07
C LYS A 340 11.24 -7.87 -21.44
N ALA A 341 11.07 -8.62 -22.52
CA ALA A 341 11.15 -8.08 -23.88
C ALA A 341 10.13 -6.96 -24.14
N LEU A 342 8.89 -7.14 -23.66
CA LEU A 342 7.84 -6.13 -23.78
C LEU A 342 8.15 -4.88 -22.94
N VAL A 343 8.55 -5.09 -21.69
CA VAL A 343 8.89 -3.99 -20.78
C VAL A 343 10.08 -3.19 -21.33
N ASP A 344 11.13 -3.85 -21.85
CA ASP A 344 12.29 -3.18 -22.45
C ASP A 344 11.91 -2.37 -23.70
N ALA A 345 10.91 -2.82 -24.47
CA ALA A 345 10.46 -2.13 -25.68
C ALA A 345 9.47 -0.97 -25.41
N ALA A 346 8.65 -1.06 -24.37
CA ALA A 346 7.52 -0.15 -24.16
C ALA A 346 7.64 0.76 -22.93
N CYS A 347 8.33 0.32 -21.88
CA CYS A 347 8.40 1.03 -20.60
C CYS A 347 9.64 1.92 -20.50
N LYS A 348 9.58 2.92 -19.63
CA LYS A 348 10.74 3.75 -19.29
C LYS A 348 11.70 2.96 -18.38
N PRO A 349 12.97 3.37 -18.28
CA PRO A 349 13.91 2.77 -17.31
C PRO A 349 13.46 2.94 -15.84
N ASP A 350 12.66 3.97 -15.55
CA ASP A 350 12.15 4.32 -14.22
C ASP A 350 10.67 3.93 -14.00
N THR A 351 10.10 3.10 -14.88
CA THR A 351 8.77 2.50 -14.68
C THR A 351 8.83 1.51 -13.52
N ILE A 352 7.80 1.48 -12.66
CA ILE A 352 7.67 0.50 -11.59
C ILE A 352 6.72 -0.62 -12.04
N LEU A 353 7.13 -1.88 -11.90
CA LEU A 353 6.29 -3.05 -12.16
C LEU A 353 5.78 -3.64 -10.84
N MET A 354 4.46 -3.66 -10.68
CA MET A 354 3.76 -4.10 -9.48
C MET A 354 2.77 -5.22 -9.79
N HIS A 355 2.50 -6.06 -8.79
CA HIS A 355 1.56 -7.16 -8.88
C HIS A 355 1.13 -7.58 -7.46
N PRO A 356 -0.18 -7.66 -7.13
CA PRO A 356 -0.65 -7.95 -5.77
C PRO A 356 -0.34 -9.37 -5.27
N LEU A 357 0.14 -10.22 -6.19
CA LEU A 357 0.43 -11.65 -6.01
C LEU A 357 -0.84 -12.48 -5.73
N PRO A 358 -0.85 -13.79 -6.08
CA PRO A 358 0.25 -14.59 -6.60
C PRO A 358 0.43 -14.31 -8.08
N ARG A 359 1.68 -14.23 -8.53
CA ARG A 359 2.01 -14.44 -9.93
C ARG A 359 1.70 -15.90 -10.25
N ASP A 360 0.84 -16.14 -11.23
CA ASP A 360 0.42 -17.49 -11.60
C ASP A 360 1.45 -18.10 -12.55
N GLY A 361 2.27 -19.01 -12.03
CA GLY A 361 3.34 -19.67 -12.80
C GLY A 361 2.85 -20.82 -13.69
N ARG A 362 1.55 -21.11 -13.74
CA ARG A 362 1.02 -22.22 -14.56
C ARG A 362 1.06 -21.84 -16.05
N PRO A 363 1.27 -22.81 -16.96
CA PRO A 363 1.15 -22.56 -18.39
C PRO A 363 -0.17 -21.91 -18.77
N GLY A 364 -0.13 -20.86 -19.60
CA GLY A 364 -1.31 -20.11 -20.02
C GLY A 364 -1.96 -19.23 -18.94
N ALA A 365 -1.22 -18.87 -17.89
CA ALA A 365 -1.65 -17.87 -16.93
C ALA A 365 -1.39 -16.43 -17.39
N ASN A 366 -0.33 -16.23 -18.19
CA ASN A 366 -0.03 -15.02 -18.96
C ASN A 366 -0.16 -13.68 -18.19
N ASP A 367 0.13 -13.64 -16.89
CA ASP A 367 0.04 -12.40 -16.09
C ASP A 367 1.37 -11.62 -16.11
N LEU A 368 2.36 -12.08 -15.35
CA LEU A 368 3.68 -11.48 -15.22
C LEU A 368 4.72 -12.59 -15.40
N SER A 369 5.78 -12.33 -16.16
CA SER A 369 6.81 -13.33 -16.42
C SER A 369 7.85 -13.42 -15.29
N VAL A 370 8.53 -14.55 -15.20
CA VAL A 370 9.64 -14.80 -14.26
C VAL A 370 10.98 -14.25 -14.75
N ASP A 371 11.09 -13.95 -16.06
CA ASP A 371 12.29 -13.33 -16.66
C ASP A 371 12.56 -11.90 -16.13
N LEU A 372 11.57 -11.30 -15.47
CA LEU A 372 11.66 -10.01 -14.78
C LEU A 372 12.23 -10.10 -13.36
N ASN A 373 12.52 -11.29 -12.81
CA ASN A 373 12.94 -11.43 -11.41
C ASN A 373 14.18 -10.59 -11.04
N HIS A 374 15.11 -10.41 -11.99
CA HIS A 374 16.31 -9.60 -11.80
C HIS A 374 16.17 -8.17 -12.37
N ASP A 375 14.98 -7.79 -12.83
CA ASP A 375 14.74 -6.46 -13.37
C ASP A 375 14.58 -5.45 -12.21
N PRO A 376 15.37 -4.36 -12.15
CA PRO A 376 15.31 -3.41 -11.05
C PRO A 376 13.95 -2.70 -10.94
N ARG A 377 13.19 -2.64 -12.05
CA ARG A 377 11.85 -2.07 -12.11
C ARG A 377 10.81 -2.94 -11.40
N LEU A 378 11.09 -4.24 -11.22
CA LEU A 378 10.19 -5.18 -10.56
C LEU A 378 10.15 -4.92 -9.05
N ALA A 379 8.97 -4.51 -8.55
CA ALA A 379 8.76 -4.12 -7.16
C ALA A 379 7.89 -5.10 -6.36
N ILE A 380 7.54 -6.28 -6.89
CA ILE A 380 6.55 -7.19 -6.28
C ILE A 380 6.91 -7.68 -4.87
N PHE A 381 8.20 -7.89 -4.58
CA PHE A 381 8.65 -8.30 -3.24
C PHE A 381 8.71 -7.12 -2.29
N ARG A 382 9.19 -5.97 -2.78
CA ARG A 382 9.20 -4.70 -2.04
C ARG A 382 7.79 -4.25 -1.68
N GLN A 383 6.83 -4.45 -2.58
CA GLN A 383 5.40 -4.29 -2.37
C GLN A 383 4.90 -5.21 -1.25
N THR A 384 5.28 -6.48 -1.28
CA THR A 384 4.91 -7.45 -0.23
C THR A 384 5.47 -7.05 1.13
N ASP A 385 6.73 -6.62 1.17
CA ASP A 385 7.42 -6.20 2.39
C ASP A 385 6.83 -4.92 2.99
N ASN A 386 6.48 -3.96 2.14
CA ASN A 386 5.74 -2.74 2.51
C ASN A 386 4.36 -3.06 3.12
N GLY A 387 3.82 -4.26 2.88
CA GLY A 387 2.61 -4.74 3.53
C GLY A 387 2.73 -4.97 5.04
N ILE A 388 3.94 -5.18 5.58
CA ILE A 388 4.14 -5.33 7.03
C ILE A 388 4.00 -3.99 7.77
N PRO A 389 4.79 -2.93 7.46
CA PRO A 389 4.70 -1.65 8.16
C PRO A 389 3.33 -0.99 7.99
N VAL A 390 2.69 -1.12 6.82
CA VAL A 390 1.33 -0.60 6.61
C VAL A 390 0.31 -1.30 7.51
N ARG A 391 0.35 -2.63 7.61
CA ARG A 391 -0.56 -3.37 8.51
C ARG A 391 -0.27 -3.07 9.98
N MET A 392 0.99 -2.89 10.36
CA MET A 392 1.35 -2.44 11.71
C MET A 392 0.77 -1.06 12.00
N ALA A 393 0.87 -0.11 11.05
CA ALA A 393 0.28 1.22 11.18
C ALA A 393 -1.24 1.16 11.34
N ILE A 394 -1.92 0.33 10.54
CA ILE A 394 -3.37 0.11 10.65
C ILE A 394 -3.72 -0.36 12.07
N PHE A 395 -3.06 -1.40 12.60
CA PHE A 395 -3.33 -1.86 13.96
C PHE A 395 -3.06 -0.79 15.01
N ALA A 396 -1.92 -0.11 14.92
CA ALA A 396 -1.54 0.91 15.89
C ALA A 396 -2.55 2.06 15.92
N VAL A 397 -3.02 2.52 14.77
CA VAL A 397 -4.02 3.59 14.65
C VAL A 397 -5.38 3.13 15.16
N LEU A 398 -5.88 1.97 14.72
CA LEU A 398 -7.22 1.49 15.11
C LEU A 398 -7.31 1.17 16.60
N MET A 399 -6.18 0.81 17.23
CA MET A 399 -6.09 0.55 18.67
C MET A 399 -5.61 1.76 19.48
N GLY A 400 -5.33 2.90 18.84
CA GLY A 400 -4.95 4.15 19.50
C GLY A 400 -3.59 4.14 20.21
N VAL A 401 -2.62 3.38 19.68
CA VAL A 401 -1.27 3.22 20.26
C VAL A 401 -0.16 3.76 19.36
N GLU A 402 -0.48 4.38 18.22
CA GLU A 402 0.50 4.85 17.24
C GLU A 402 1.51 5.86 17.79
N GLN A 403 1.10 6.69 18.75
CA GLN A 403 1.97 7.68 19.41
C GLN A 403 3.00 7.05 20.36
N GLN A 404 2.82 5.78 20.73
CA GLN A 404 3.72 5.07 21.65
C GLN A 404 4.90 4.41 20.94
N VAL A 405 4.75 4.15 19.63
CA VAL A 405 5.67 3.33 18.82
C VAL A 405 7.10 3.82 18.92
N ALA A 406 7.34 5.12 18.66
CA ALA A 406 8.69 5.67 18.64
C ALA A 406 9.38 5.59 20.02
N ARG A 407 8.60 5.71 21.11
CA ARG A 407 9.12 5.71 22.48
C ARG A 407 9.43 4.31 23.00
N SER A 408 8.78 3.28 22.46
CA SER A 408 8.93 1.90 22.89
C SER A 408 9.94 1.09 22.05
N MET A 409 10.51 1.69 21.00
CA MET A 409 11.51 1.01 20.17
C MET A 409 12.78 0.71 20.95
N ARG A 410 13.28 -0.50 20.77
CA ARG A 410 14.62 -0.93 21.22
C ARG A 410 15.30 -1.74 20.14
N ASP A 411 16.61 -1.86 20.20
CA ASP A 411 17.37 -2.66 19.24
C ASP A 411 16.95 -4.13 19.26
N ALA A 412 16.89 -4.74 18.08
CA ALA A 412 16.71 -6.17 17.97
C ALA A 412 17.97 -6.89 18.48
N SER A 413 17.78 -7.93 19.30
CA SER A 413 18.88 -8.70 19.91
C SER A 413 19.33 -9.89 19.07
N TRP A 414 18.79 -10.04 17.86
CA TRP A 414 19.10 -11.13 16.94
C TRP A 414 19.61 -10.60 15.61
N ARG A 415 20.41 -11.42 14.91
CA ARG A 415 20.89 -11.09 13.58
C ARG A 415 19.79 -11.31 12.55
N SER A 416 19.58 -10.33 11.68
CA SER A 416 18.76 -10.48 10.47
C SER A 416 19.66 -10.32 9.25
N PRO A 417 19.39 -11.02 8.13
CA PRO A 417 20.13 -10.80 6.89
C PRO A 417 19.82 -9.40 6.33
N ALA A 418 20.77 -8.83 5.57
CA ALA A 418 20.57 -7.55 4.88
C ALA A 418 19.50 -7.65 3.78
N HIS A 419 19.44 -8.81 3.11
CA HIS A 419 18.44 -9.15 2.08
C HIS A 419 17.59 -10.34 2.50
N ILE A 420 16.30 -10.35 2.15
CA ILE A 420 15.39 -11.46 2.47
C ILE A 420 15.45 -12.52 1.36
N GLY A 421 15.30 -12.07 0.11
CA GLY A 421 15.50 -12.86 -1.09
C GLY A 421 16.98 -12.92 -1.48
N PRO A 422 17.43 -14.02 -2.11
CA PRO A 422 18.81 -14.19 -2.54
C PRO A 422 19.25 -13.18 -3.62
N ASP A 423 18.28 -12.69 -4.41
CA ASP A 423 18.48 -11.78 -5.53
C ASP A 423 17.81 -10.42 -5.30
N ASP A 424 17.41 -10.13 -4.06
CA ASP A 424 16.82 -8.83 -3.75
C ASP A 424 17.86 -7.74 -3.98
N ALA A 425 17.52 -6.74 -4.79
CA ALA A 425 18.35 -5.56 -4.93
C ALA A 425 18.46 -4.80 -3.60
N ASP A 426 19.59 -4.11 -3.39
CA ASP A 426 19.79 -3.19 -2.26
C ASP A 426 18.67 -2.14 -2.25
N PHE A 427 17.68 -2.36 -1.40
CA PHE A 427 16.53 -1.49 -1.29
C PHE A 427 16.70 -0.57 -0.09
N ASP A 428 16.38 0.71 -0.29
CA ASP A 428 16.46 1.81 0.67
C ASP A 428 17.83 2.46 0.89
N GLY A 429 18.91 1.99 0.23
CA GLY A 429 20.23 2.64 0.29
C GLY A 429 20.72 2.88 1.72
N LEU A 430 20.37 1.93 2.60
CA LEU A 430 20.60 1.98 4.04
C LEU A 430 21.77 1.11 4.49
N ASP A 431 22.53 0.59 3.53
CA ASP A 431 23.84 -0.01 3.75
C ASP A 431 24.94 0.97 3.35
#